data_AF-A0A0K1ERC1-F1
#
_entry.id   AF-A0A0K1ERC1-F1
#
_cell.length_a   1.000
_cell.length_b   1.000
_cell.length_c   1.000
_cell.angle_alpha   90.00
_cell.angle_beta   90.00
_cell.angle_gamma   90.00
#
_symmetry.space_group_name_H-M   'P 1'
#
loop_
_entity.id
_entity.type
_entity.pdbx_description
1 polymer ?
#
loop_
_entity_poly.entity_id
_entity_poly.type
_entity_poly.pdbx_seq_one_letter_code
_entity_poly.pdbx_strand_id
1 'polypeptide(L)'
;MNGISTRARPALLVVMTTVLGLGCDFEVADYPSQAELYDKPTPEYKVEHRQYEGFVLATPSGDSFMAKVGDEGIIGYDMFLGRKVNVGRYRDGTDRALRGHAFGQWLDLKVEKGRVHGIFNGMSPLDITTTREGDALRVKGLVRGYDADFVVADKRMVGSFGRCTYDVAGEGGAIYEGVTSCLGRKQKVLIKLPKELSRWSDAEQGAALGLLLGGR
;
A
#
# COMPACT_ATOMS: atom_id res chain seq x y z
N MET A 1 54.50 58.56 53.96
CA MET A 1 53.32 58.63 54.85
C MET A 1 52.51 57.38 54.57
N ASN A 2 52.81 56.19 55.13
CA ASN A 2 52.86 55.72 56.52
C ASN A 2 51.57 55.96 57.33
N GLY A 3 50.84 54.87 57.58
CA GLY A 3 49.77 54.70 58.58
C GLY A 3 49.44 53.20 58.71
N ILE A 4 50.10 52.46 59.62
CA ILE A 4 49.63 52.04 60.98
C ILE A 4 48.45 51.04 60.89
N SER A 5 48.69 49.73 60.97
CA SER A 5 48.82 48.86 62.18
C SER A 5 47.50 48.49 62.86
N THR A 6 47.15 47.19 62.89
CA THR A 6 46.44 46.56 64.02
C THR A 6 46.59 45.03 64.00
N ARG A 7 46.57 44.45 65.22
CA ARG A 7 47.07 43.13 65.65
C ARG A 7 46.06 41.97 65.57
N ALA A 8 46.61 40.76 65.78
CA ALA A 8 46.05 39.57 66.47
C ALA A 8 45.08 38.70 65.66
N ARG A 9 45.06 37.35 65.72
CA ARG A 9 45.65 36.28 66.55
C ARG A 9 45.56 34.95 65.74
N PRO A 10 46.21 33.85 66.16
CA PRO A 10 46.27 32.61 65.38
C PRO A 10 45.03 31.74 65.61
N ALA A 11 44.48 31.17 64.54
CA ALA A 11 43.49 30.10 64.60
C ALA A 11 44.02 28.93 63.76
N LEU A 12 44.57 27.94 64.45
CA LEU A 12 44.79 26.60 63.93
C LEU A 12 43.41 25.95 63.81
N LEU A 13 42.92 25.69 62.61
CA LEU A 13 41.83 24.75 62.41
C LEU A 13 42.14 23.84 61.22
N VAL A 14 42.19 22.56 61.55
CA VAL A 14 42.39 21.40 60.70
C VAL A 14 41.32 21.40 59.59
N VAL A 15 41.74 21.50 58.33
CA VAL A 15 40.87 21.21 57.19
C VAL A 15 41.17 19.80 56.73
N MET A 16 40.17 18.93 56.94
CA MET A 16 40.10 17.57 56.43
C MET A 16 40.47 17.51 54.95
N THR A 17 41.41 16.64 54.63
CA THR A 17 41.74 16.25 53.26
C THR A 17 40.61 15.36 52.75
N THR A 18 39.67 15.92 51.98
CA THR A 18 38.65 15.15 51.27
C THR A 18 39.33 14.42 50.11
N VAL A 19 39.50 13.11 50.24
CA VAL A 19 39.91 12.24 49.13
C VAL A 19 38.75 12.19 48.14
N LEU A 20 38.92 12.86 47.00
CA LEU A 20 38.05 12.71 45.83
C LEU A 20 38.20 11.27 45.30
N GLY A 21 37.32 10.38 45.75
CA GLY A 21 37.04 9.14 45.05
C GLY A 21 36.23 9.47 43.79
N LEU A 22 36.93 9.73 42.68
CA LEU A 22 36.33 9.66 41.35
C LEU A 22 35.99 8.19 41.07
N GLY A 23 34.85 7.74 41.58
CA GLY A 23 34.21 6.53 41.09
C GLY A 23 33.85 6.77 39.63
N CYS A 24 34.45 5.99 38.73
CA CYS A 24 33.92 5.84 37.39
C CYS A 24 32.56 5.16 37.52
N ASP A 25 31.48 5.93 37.58
CA ASP A 25 30.14 5.43 37.28
C ASP A 25 30.14 5.05 35.80
N PHE A 26 30.40 3.77 35.53
CA PHE A 26 30.13 3.20 34.22
C PHE A 26 28.61 3.11 34.10
N GLU A 27 28.03 4.02 33.31
CA GLU A 27 26.65 3.91 32.85
C GLU A 27 26.54 2.56 32.11
N VAL A 28 25.86 1.61 32.74
CA VAL A 28 25.65 0.27 32.19
C VAL A 28 24.87 0.46 30.90
N ALA A 29 25.49 0.13 29.77
CA ALA A 29 24.84 0.23 28.48
C ALA A 29 23.51 -0.54 28.50
N ASP A 30 22.43 0.20 28.31
CA ASP A 30 21.06 -0.31 28.27
C ASP A 30 20.85 -1.02 26.93
N TYR A 31 21.31 -2.26 26.86
CA TYR A 31 21.07 -3.11 25.71
C TYR A 31 19.70 -3.76 25.84
N PRO A 32 18.80 -3.60 24.86
CA PRO A 32 17.50 -4.24 24.89
C PRO A 32 17.69 -5.76 24.98
N SER A 33 16.84 -6.40 25.77
CA SER A 33 16.83 -7.84 25.92
C SER A 33 16.57 -8.52 24.57
N GLN A 34 17.01 -9.78 24.41
CA GLN A 34 16.66 -10.54 23.20
C GLN A 34 15.14 -10.62 23.00
N ALA A 35 14.36 -10.71 24.08
CA ALA A 35 12.90 -10.68 24.00
C ALA A 35 12.39 -9.39 23.36
N GLU A 36 12.88 -8.21 23.77
CA GLU A 36 12.51 -6.93 23.15
C GLU A 36 12.94 -6.78 21.69
N LEU A 37 14.01 -7.47 21.29
CA LEU A 37 14.46 -7.49 19.89
C LEU A 37 13.60 -8.39 18.99
N TYR A 38 13.03 -9.47 19.55
CA TYR A 38 12.26 -10.48 18.80
C TYR A 38 10.74 -10.37 18.97
N ASP A 39 10.24 -9.68 20.00
CA ASP A 39 8.81 -9.41 20.26
C ASP A 39 8.30 -8.19 19.48
N LYS A 40 8.82 -7.96 18.27
CA LYS A 40 8.22 -6.96 17.40
C LYS A 40 6.84 -7.48 16.97
N PRO A 41 5.74 -6.77 17.27
CA PRO A 41 4.42 -7.20 16.84
C PRO A 41 4.44 -7.41 15.33
N THR A 42 3.88 -8.54 14.89
CA THR A 42 3.73 -8.77 13.45
C THR A 42 2.98 -7.57 12.89
N PRO A 43 3.51 -6.89 11.85
CA PRO A 43 2.82 -5.73 11.31
C PRO A 43 1.41 -6.14 10.90
N GLU A 44 0.41 -5.50 11.51
CA GLU A 44 -1.00 -5.78 11.26
C GLU A 44 -1.56 -4.76 10.26
N TYR A 45 -2.56 -5.17 9.49
CA TYR A 45 -3.31 -4.25 8.65
C TYR A 45 -4.13 -3.31 9.55
N LYS A 46 -4.11 -2.01 9.25
CA LYS A 46 -4.97 -1.05 9.93
C LYS A 46 -6.44 -1.43 9.79
N VAL A 47 -7.22 -1.26 10.86
CA VAL A 47 -8.66 -1.55 10.91
C VAL A 47 -9.43 -0.82 9.80
N GLU A 48 -9.03 0.42 9.51
CA GLU A 48 -9.61 1.25 8.44
C GLU A 48 -9.57 0.57 7.06
N HIS A 49 -8.53 -0.22 6.76
CA HIS A 49 -8.44 -0.95 5.49
C HIS A 49 -9.55 -2.01 5.34
N ARG A 50 -9.93 -2.68 6.44
CA ARG A 50 -10.98 -3.70 6.42
C ARG A 50 -12.37 -3.08 6.38
N GLN A 51 -12.56 -1.94 7.04
CA GLN A 51 -13.85 -1.25 7.14
C GLN A 51 -14.16 -0.37 5.93
N TYR A 52 -13.16 0.05 5.15
CA TYR A 52 -13.35 0.93 3.99
C TYR A 52 -14.35 0.36 2.97
N GLU A 53 -15.38 1.12 2.64
CA GLU A 53 -16.39 0.75 1.63
C GLU A 53 -15.88 1.07 0.22
N GLY A 54 -14.95 0.24 -0.26
CA GLY A 54 -14.38 0.38 -1.59
C GLY A 54 -13.30 -0.65 -1.86
N PHE A 55 -12.55 -0.42 -2.94
CA PHE A 55 -11.34 -1.14 -3.23
C PHE A 55 -10.23 -0.74 -2.25
N VAL A 56 -9.48 -1.75 -1.79
CA VAL A 56 -8.28 -1.55 -0.97
C VAL A 56 -7.18 -2.47 -1.48
N LEU A 57 -5.99 -1.91 -1.67
CA LEU A 57 -4.74 -2.66 -1.83
C LEU A 57 -3.78 -2.16 -0.75
N ALA A 58 -3.52 -2.95 0.28
CA ALA A 58 -2.74 -2.53 1.44
C ALA A 58 -1.61 -3.49 1.77
N THR A 59 -0.53 -2.94 2.31
CA THR A 59 0.55 -3.71 2.95
C THR A 59 0.51 -3.50 4.47
N PRO A 60 1.13 -4.38 5.26
CA PRO A 60 1.29 -4.16 6.68
C PRO A 60 2.19 -2.96 7.07
N SER A 61 3.05 -2.47 6.16
CA SER A 61 3.85 -1.26 6.41
C SER A 61 3.02 0.03 6.43
N GLY A 62 1.73 -0.06 6.06
CA GLY A 62 0.81 1.08 6.01
C GLY A 62 0.65 1.67 4.60
N ASP A 63 1.46 1.23 3.62
CA ASP A 63 1.27 1.62 2.23
C ASP A 63 -0.05 1.06 1.72
N SER A 64 -0.92 1.96 1.24
CA SER A 64 -2.22 1.58 0.72
C SER A 64 -2.64 2.40 -0.49
N PHE A 65 -3.42 1.76 -1.35
CA PHE A 65 -4.20 2.40 -2.38
C PHE A 65 -5.67 2.10 -2.13
N MET A 66 -6.48 3.16 -2.01
CA MET A 66 -7.90 3.06 -1.74
C MET A 66 -8.68 3.77 -2.85
N ALA A 67 -9.75 3.13 -3.31
CA ALA A 67 -10.62 3.70 -4.33
C ALA A 67 -12.09 3.35 -4.08
N LYS A 68 -12.96 4.34 -4.22
CA LYS A 68 -14.40 4.11 -4.37
C LYS A 68 -14.66 3.62 -5.79
N VAL A 69 -15.38 2.52 -5.90
CA VAL A 69 -15.89 1.99 -7.17
C VAL A 69 -17.40 2.03 -7.10
N GLY A 70 -18.03 2.68 -8.06
CA GLY A 70 -19.47 2.84 -8.13
C GLY A 70 -20.00 2.62 -9.54
N ASP A 71 -21.27 2.91 -9.76
CA ASP A 71 -21.87 2.76 -11.08
C ASP A 71 -21.25 3.75 -12.08
N GLU A 72 -20.89 4.94 -11.63
CA GLU A 72 -20.31 6.01 -12.44
C GLU A 72 -18.81 5.85 -12.71
N GLY A 73 -18.13 4.90 -12.06
CA GLY A 73 -16.71 4.64 -12.29
C GLY A 73 -15.87 4.50 -11.01
N ILE A 74 -14.63 4.97 -11.06
CA ILE A 74 -13.59 4.79 -10.03
C ILE A 74 -13.05 6.15 -9.60
N ILE A 75 -13.12 6.44 -8.30
CA ILE A 75 -12.47 7.61 -7.68
C ILE A 75 -11.55 7.11 -6.58
N GLY A 76 -10.25 7.37 -6.68
CA GLY A 76 -9.28 6.87 -5.72
C GLY A 76 -8.08 7.78 -5.52
N TYR A 77 -7.32 7.45 -4.49
CA TYR A 77 -6.07 8.12 -4.18
C TYR A 77 -5.02 7.09 -3.77
N ASP A 78 -3.93 7.08 -4.52
CA ASP A 78 -2.73 6.30 -4.24
C ASP A 78 -1.85 7.09 -3.28
N MET A 79 -1.81 6.65 -2.02
CA MET A 79 -1.00 7.30 -0.99
C MET A 79 0.50 7.10 -1.21
N PHE A 80 0.90 6.07 -1.96
CA PHE A 80 2.30 5.77 -2.21
C PHE A 80 2.86 6.69 -3.30
N LEU A 81 2.16 6.80 -4.43
CA LEU A 81 2.58 7.68 -5.53
C LEU A 81 2.11 9.14 -5.37
N GLY A 82 1.20 9.40 -4.44
CA GLY A 82 0.54 10.70 -4.27
C GLY A 82 -0.35 11.07 -5.46
N ARG A 83 -0.90 10.08 -6.17
CA ARG A 83 -1.65 10.29 -7.43
C ARG A 83 -3.12 9.92 -7.30
N LYS A 84 -3.96 10.66 -8.04
CA LYS A 84 -5.40 10.43 -8.09
C LYS A 84 -5.77 9.45 -9.19
N VAL A 85 -6.85 8.72 -8.94
CA VAL A 85 -7.62 7.98 -9.94
C VAL A 85 -8.99 8.63 -10.03
N ASN A 86 -9.41 8.99 -11.24
CA ASN A 86 -10.71 9.51 -11.58
C ASN A 86 -11.08 9.00 -12.97
N VAL A 87 -11.76 7.86 -13.01
CA VAL A 87 -12.14 7.17 -14.24
C VAL A 87 -13.65 7.06 -14.27
N GLY A 88 -14.29 7.67 -15.26
CA GLY A 88 -15.72 7.57 -15.49
C GLY A 88 -16.09 6.34 -16.31
N ARG A 89 -17.28 5.80 -16.03
CA ARG A 89 -17.97 4.78 -16.83
C ARG A 89 -19.00 5.44 -17.72
N TYR A 90 -18.85 5.26 -19.02
CA TYR A 90 -19.76 5.75 -20.03
C TYR A 90 -20.55 4.59 -20.60
N ARG A 91 -21.88 4.72 -20.59
CA ARG A 91 -22.82 3.70 -21.05
C ARG A 91 -23.89 4.41 -21.88
N ASP A 92 -23.81 4.29 -23.20
CA ASP A 92 -24.80 4.85 -24.13
C ASP A 92 -25.29 3.75 -25.09
N GLY A 93 -26.51 3.26 -24.85
CA GLY A 93 -27.06 2.10 -25.55
C GLY A 93 -26.17 0.87 -25.42
N THR A 94 -25.53 0.48 -26.53
CA THR A 94 -24.57 -0.64 -26.58
C THR A 94 -23.11 -0.20 -26.50
N ASP A 95 -22.85 1.11 -26.63
CA ASP A 95 -21.50 1.66 -26.52
C ASP A 95 -21.13 1.79 -25.04
N ARG A 96 -19.90 1.36 -24.74
CA ARG A 96 -19.37 1.32 -23.37
C ARG A 96 -17.91 1.76 -23.39
N ALA A 97 -17.55 2.63 -22.46
CA ALA A 97 -16.20 3.14 -22.36
C ALA A 97 -15.79 3.44 -20.91
N LEU A 98 -14.48 3.40 -20.67
CA LEU A 98 -13.85 3.90 -19.45
C LEU A 98 -12.93 5.07 -19.85
N ARG A 99 -13.15 6.25 -19.28
CA ARG A 99 -12.36 7.45 -19.64
C ARG A 99 -12.02 8.28 -18.42
N GLY A 100 -10.90 8.98 -18.45
CA GLY A 100 -10.51 9.92 -17.40
C GLY A 100 -9.02 9.86 -17.13
N HIS A 101 -8.65 9.86 -15.85
CA HIS A 101 -7.26 9.85 -15.41
C HIS A 101 -7.02 8.74 -14.38
N ALA A 102 -5.92 8.00 -14.53
CA ALA A 102 -5.42 7.12 -13.49
C ALA A 102 -3.93 7.36 -13.31
N PHE A 103 -3.49 7.48 -12.05
CA PHE A 103 -2.08 7.69 -11.71
C PHE A 103 -1.43 8.89 -12.43
N GLY A 104 -2.20 9.98 -12.58
CA GLY A 104 -1.76 11.21 -13.24
C GLY A 104 -1.67 11.13 -14.77
N GLN A 105 -2.18 10.05 -15.37
CA GLN A 105 -2.14 9.83 -16.82
C GLN A 105 -3.58 9.67 -17.33
N TRP A 106 -3.88 10.28 -18.47
CA TRP A 106 -5.19 10.13 -19.10
C TRP A 106 -5.35 8.74 -19.70
N LEU A 107 -6.59 8.26 -19.78
CA LEU A 107 -6.95 7.02 -20.45
C LEU A 107 -8.27 7.19 -21.21
N ASP A 108 -8.35 6.54 -22.37
CA ASP A 108 -9.58 6.40 -23.16
C ASP A 108 -9.66 4.96 -23.64
N LEU A 109 -10.61 4.22 -23.08
CA LEU A 109 -10.79 2.79 -23.30
C LEU A 109 -12.19 2.52 -23.79
N LYS A 110 -12.27 1.70 -24.82
CA LYS A 110 -13.52 1.15 -25.33
C LYS A 110 -13.74 -0.25 -24.78
N VAL A 111 -14.98 -0.57 -24.47
CA VAL A 111 -15.40 -1.88 -23.98
C VAL A 111 -16.23 -2.56 -25.06
N GLU A 112 -15.77 -3.71 -25.54
CA GLU A 112 -16.42 -4.48 -26.59
C GLU A 112 -16.36 -5.97 -26.29
N LYS A 113 -17.51 -6.62 -26.13
CA LYS A 113 -17.66 -8.09 -26.12
C LYS A 113 -16.52 -8.85 -25.39
N GLY A 114 -16.41 -8.67 -24.08
CA GLY A 114 -15.40 -9.37 -23.27
C GLY A 114 -13.98 -8.80 -23.37
N ARG A 115 -13.76 -7.76 -24.18
CA ARG A 115 -12.47 -7.08 -24.35
C ARG A 115 -12.59 -5.61 -23.91
N VAL A 116 -11.51 -5.08 -23.35
CA VAL A 116 -11.34 -3.63 -23.15
C VAL A 116 -10.04 -3.24 -23.81
N HIS A 117 -10.10 -2.27 -24.72
CA HIS A 117 -8.93 -1.82 -25.45
C HIS A 117 -8.90 -0.29 -25.60
N GLY A 118 -7.71 0.26 -25.70
CA GLY A 118 -7.52 1.70 -25.87
C GLY A 118 -6.12 2.13 -25.46
N ILE A 119 -5.99 3.42 -25.17
CA ILE A 119 -4.71 4.06 -24.92
C ILE A 119 -4.68 4.64 -23.51
N PHE A 120 -3.57 4.42 -22.85
CA PHE A 120 -3.15 5.07 -21.62
C PHE A 120 -2.01 6.01 -21.96
N ASN A 121 -1.96 7.21 -21.36
CA ASN A 121 -0.89 8.21 -21.54
C ASN A 121 -0.53 8.61 -22.99
N GLY A 122 -1.39 8.31 -23.97
CA GLY A 122 -1.15 8.54 -25.39
C GLY A 122 -0.21 7.56 -26.09
N MET A 123 0.42 6.63 -25.35
CA MET A 123 1.41 5.72 -25.93
C MET A 123 1.24 4.27 -25.47
N SER A 124 0.85 4.05 -24.22
CA SER A 124 0.86 2.72 -23.63
C SER A 124 -0.49 2.04 -23.85
N PRO A 125 -0.55 0.84 -24.44
CA PRO A 125 -1.81 0.18 -24.66
C PRO A 125 -2.39 -0.30 -23.33
N LEU A 126 -3.72 -0.25 -23.24
CA LEU A 126 -4.46 -1.15 -22.38
C LEU A 126 -5.34 -1.96 -23.31
N ASP A 127 -5.13 -3.27 -23.35
CA ASP A 127 -5.80 -4.19 -24.23
C ASP A 127 -5.91 -5.54 -23.53
N ILE A 128 -7.05 -5.80 -22.92
CA ILE A 128 -7.30 -7.03 -22.17
C ILE A 128 -8.51 -7.75 -22.71
N THR A 129 -8.49 -9.07 -22.60
CA THR A 129 -9.63 -9.95 -22.78
C THR A 129 -9.97 -10.57 -21.44
N THR A 130 -11.27 -10.78 -21.23
CA THR A 130 -11.84 -11.36 -20.03
C THR A 130 -12.69 -12.56 -20.38
N THR A 131 -12.53 -13.63 -19.62
CA THR A 131 -13.25 -14.89 -19.81
C THR A 131 -13.68 -15.45 -18.47
N ARG A 132 -14.87 -16.04 -18.41
CA ARG A 132 -15.31 -16.82 -17.25
C ARG A 132 -14.90 -18.28 -17.42
N GLU A 133 -14.22 -18.82 -16.42
CA GLU A 133 -13.90 -20.23 -16.27
C GLU A 133 -14.63 -20.75 -15.03
N GLY A 134 -15.90 -21.13 -15.19
CA GLY A 134 -16.78 -21.40 -14.05
C GLY A 134 -17.17 -20.10 -13.32
N ASP A 135 -16.93 -20.05 -12.00
CA ASP A 135 -17.11 -18.86 -11.16
C ASP A 135 -15.92 -17.88 -11.26
N ALA A 136 -14.78 -18.32 -11.77
CA ALA A 136 -13.57 -17.53 -11.86
C ALA A 136 -13.58 -16.56 -13.06
N LEU A 137 -13.22 -15.30 -12.82
CA LEU A 137 -12.93 -14.31 -13.86
C LEU A 137 -11.44 -14.36 -14.18
N ARG A 138 -11.10 -14.75 -15.41
CA ARG A 138 -9.74 -14.67 -15.94
C ARG A 138 -9.59 -13.42 -16.78
N VAL A 139 -8.48 -12.72 -16.59
CA VAL A 139 -8.10 -11.51 -17.32
C VAL A 139 -6.72 -11.72 -17.94
N LYS A 140 -6.60 -11.46 -19.24
CA LYS A 140 -5.36 -11.61 -20.02
C LYS A 140 -5.13 -10.43 -20.93
N GLY A 141 -3.88 -10.02 -21.12
CA GLY A 141 -3.48 -9.03 -22.13
C GLY A 141 -2.51 -8.01 -21.59
N LEU A 142 -2.70 -6.75 -21.96
CA LEU A 142 -1.82 -5.63 -21.61
C LEU A 142 -2.57 -4.58 -20.78
N VAL A 143 -1.91 -4.08 -19.75
CA VAL A 143 -2.39 -2.93 -18.98
C VAL A 143 -1.22 -1.96 -18.82
N ARG A 144 -1.37 -0.75 -19.36
CA ARG A 144 -0.30 0.27 -19.40
C ARG A 144 0.98 -0.28 -20.07
N GLY A 145 0.83 -1.15 -21.06
CA GLY A 145 1.92 -1.81 -21.78
C GLY A 145 2.58 -2.99 -21.03
N TYR A 146 2.10 -3.35 -19.85
CA TYR A 146 2.60 -4.51 -19.10
C TYR A 146 1.68 -5.71 -19.24
N ASP A 147 2.26 -6.90 -19.34
CA ASP A 147 1.49 -8.15 -19.37
C ASP A 147 0.66 -8.34 -18.11
N ALA A 148 -0.60 -8.73 -18.28
CA ALA A 148 -1.50 -9.13 -17.24
C ALA A 148 -2.03 -10.53 -17.56
N ASP A 149 -1.90 -11.47 -16.62
CA ASP A 149 -2.60 -12.76 -16.63
C ASP A 149 -2.95 -13.08 -15.18
N PHE A 150 -4.21 -12.88 -14.82
CA PHE A 150 -4.67 -13.16 -13.47
C PHE A 150 -6.08 -13.71 -13.46
N VAL A 151 -6.37 -14.47 -12.42
CA VAL A 151 -7.64 -15.13 -12.16
C VAL A 151 -8.16 -14.64 -10.83
N VAL A 152 -9.43 -14.27 -10.79
CA VAL A 152 -10.15 -13.86 -9.58
C VAL A 152 -11.33 -14.79 -9.38
N ALA A 153 -11.34 -15.51 -8.27
CA ALA A 153 -12.44 -16.35 -7.82
C ALA A 153 -12.69 -16.10 -6.32
N ASP A 154 -13.86 -16.47 -5.81
CA ASP A 154 -14.30 -16.15 -4.44
C ASP A 154 -13.32 -16.59 -3.34
N LYS A 155 -12.57 -17.67 -3.58
CA LYS A 155 -11.61 -18.25 -2.62
C LYS A 155 -10.15 -17.92 -2.91
N ARG A 156 -9.83 -17.39 -4.10
CA ARG A 156 -8.43 -17.14 -4.47
C ARG A 156 -8.33 -16.14 -5.61
N MET A 157 -7.37 -15.22 -5.49
CA MET A 157 -6.88 -14.42 -6.59
C MET A 157 -5.41 -14.75 -6.82
N VAL A 158 -5.07 -15.11 -8.06
CA VAL A 158 -3.72 -15.54 -8.42
C VAL A 158 -3.35 -15.02 -9.80
N GLY A 159 -2.09 -14.64 -9.98
CA GLY A 159 -1.57 -14.29 -11.31
C GLY A 159 -0.47 -13.24 -11.27
N SER A 160 -0.23 -12.63 -12.42
CA SER A 160 0.79 -11.63 -12.64
C SER A 160 0.25 -10.38 -13.29
N PHE A 161 0.84 -9.25 -12.91
CA PHE A 161 0.67 -7.94 -13.51
C PHE A 161 2.04 -7.29 -13.64
N GLY A 162 2.54 -7.14 -14.86
CA GLY A 162 3.89 -6.69 -15.15
C GLY A 162 4.93 -7.47 -14.33
N ARG A 163 5.62 -6.77 -13.43
CA ARG A 163 6.66 -7.35 -12.57
C ARG A 163 6.16 -7.78 -11.19
N CYS A 164 4.85 -7.71 -10.97
CA CYS A 164 4.19 -8.11 -9.73
C CYS A 164 3.47 -9.44 -9.93
N THR A 165 3.55 -10.31 -8.94
CA THR A 165 2.74 -11.52 -8.82
C THR A 165 1.89 -11.43 -7.57
N TYR A 166 0.73 -12.06 -7.62
CA TYR A 166 -0.23 -12.13 -6.53
C TYR A 166 -0.61 -13.59 -6.30
N ASP A 167 -0.60 -14.00 -5.04
CA ASP A 167 -1.18 -15.24 -4.59
C ASP A 167 -1.85 -14.97 -3.24
N VAL A 168 -3.17 -14.73 -3.30
CA VAL A 168 -3.96 -14.33 -2.15
C VAL A 168 -5.20 -15.22 -2.05
N ALA A 169 -5.48 -15.67 -0.83
CA ALA A 169 -6.64 -16.48 -0.50
C ALA A 169 -7.78 -15.58 -0.01
N GLY A 170 -9.00 -15.90 -0.42
CA GLY A 170 -10.22 -15.27 0.08
C GLY A 170 -10.97 -16.23 1.00
N GLU A 171 -11.66 -15.68 2.00
CA GLU A 171 -12.50 -16.46 2.94
C GLU A 171 -13.94 -16.63 2.42
N GLY A 172 -14.13 -16.65 1.09
CA GLY A 172 -15.46 -16.69 0.46
C GLY A 172 -16.20 -15.35 0.52
N GLY A 173 -15.44 -14.26 0.62
CA GLY A 173 -15.95 -12.89 0.65
C GLY A 173 -15.12 -11.96 -0.24
N ALA A 174 -15.23 -10.66 0.03
CA ALA A 174 -14.60 -9.65 -0.80
C ALA A 174 -13.17 -9.28 -0.35
N ILE A 175 -12.65 -9.92 0.69
CA ILE A 175 -11.31 -9.68 1.25
C ILE A 175 -10.42 -10.88 0.93
N TYR A 176 -9.24 -10.56 0.43
CA TYR A 176 -8.19 -11.50 0.09
C TYR A 176 -6.91 -11.12 0.82
N GLU A 177 -6.23 -12.12 1.36
CA GLU A 177 -4.95 -11.97 2.05
C GLU A 177 -3.95 -13.00 1.58
N GLY A 178 -2.69 -12.60 1.52
CA GLY A 178 -1.62 -13.50 1.10
C GLY A 178 -0.36 -12.72 0.75
N VAL A 179 0.30 -13.14 -0.34
CA VAL A 179 1.61 -12.63 -0.71
C VAL A 179 1.55 -11.98 -2.09
N THR A 180 2.23 -10.85 -2.20
CA THR A 180 2.59 -10.28 -3.49
C THR A 180 4.10 -10.27 -3.63
N SER A 181 4.60 -10.49 -4.84
CA SER A 181 6.02 -10.32 -5.17
C SER A 181 6.19 -9.36 -6.34
N CYS A 182 6.73 -8.18 -6.07
CA CYS A 182 7.05 -7.18 -7.09
C CYS A 182 8.57 -7.05 -7.19
N LEU A 183 9.14 -7.16 -8.39
CA LEU A 183 10.60 -7.12 -8.59
C LEU A 183 11.36 -8.15 -7.73
N GLY A 184 10.74 -9.31 -7.47
CA GLY A 184 11.27 -10.37 -6.61
C GLY A 184 11.14 -10.12 -5.10
N ARG A 185 10.72 -8.93 -4.67
CA ARG A 185 10.49 -8.63 -3.25
C ARG A 185 9.14 -9.13 -2.81
N LYS A 186 9.11 -10.15 -1.95
CA LYS A 186 7.89 -10.71 -1.37
C LYS A 186 7.44 -9.88 -0.17
N GLN A 187 6.14 -9.61 -0.09
CA GLN A 187 5.52 -8.97 1.07
C GLN A 187 4.08 -9.44 1.23
N LYS A 188 3.55 -9.35 2.45
CA LYS A 188 2.13 -9.59 2.70
C LYS A 188 1.28 -8.50 2.06
N VAL A 189 0.10 -8.85 1.58
CA VAL A 189 -0.85 -7.91 0.97
C VAL A 189 -2.28 -8.26 1.35
N LEU A 190 -3.08 -7.23 1.58
CA LEU A 190 -4.53 -7.32 1.70
C LEU A 190 -5.15 -6.66 0.46
N ILE A 191 -6.07 -7.36 -0.18
CA ILE A 191 -6.86 -6.86 -1.30
C ILE A 191 -8.33 -6.95 -0.91
N LYS A 192 -9.04 -5.82 -0.95
CA LYS A 192 -10.50 -5.79 -0.80
C LYS A 192 -11.11 -5.37 -2.12
N LEU A 193 -12.06 -6.18 -2.62
CA LEU A 193 -12.83 -5.86 -3.81
C LEU A 193 -14.19 -5.25 -3.38
N PRO A 194 -14.63 -4.15 -4.00
CA PRO A 194 -15.95 -3.60 -3.73
C PRO A 194 -17.04 -4.45 -4.40
N LYS A 195 -18.16 -4.66 -3.72
CA LYS A 195 -19.32 -5.41 -4.26
C LYS A 195 -19.87 -4.77 -5.53
N GLU A 196 -19.73 -3.45 -5.67
CA GLU A 196 -20.19 -2.68 -6.81
C GLU A 196 -19.53 -3.15 -8.11
N LEU A 197 -18.31 -3.68 -8.02
CA LEU A 197 -17.57 -4.20 -9.14
C LEU A 197 -18.28 -5.41 -9.78
N SER A 198 -18.95 -6.27 -8.99
CA SER A 198 -19.65 -7.43 -9.53
C SER A 198 -20.85 -7.07 -10.42
N ARG A 199 -21.33 -5.81 -10.33
CA ARG A 199 -22.40 -5.27 -11.18
C ARG A 199 -21.89 -4.75 -12.53
N TRP A 200 -20.58 -4.64 -12.69
CA TRP A 200 -19.97 -4.27 -13.97
C TRP A 200 -19.91 -5.49 -14.89
N SER A 201 -19.82 -5.29 -16.21
CA SER A 201 -19.55 -6.43 -17.11
C SER A 201 -18.16 -7.01 -16.84
N ASP A 202 -17.96 -8.29 -17.11
CA ASP A 202 -16.67 -8.96 -16.88
C ASP A 202 -15.47 -8.21 -17.50
N ALA A 203 -15.66 -7.64 -18.70
CA ALA A 203 -14.65 -6.82 -19.36
C ALA A 203 -14.31 -5.55 -18.57
N GLU A 204 -15.34 -4.83 -18.12
CA GLU A 204 -15.16 -3.64 -17.26
C GLU A 204 -14.53 -4.02 -15.91
N GLN A 205 -14.91 -5.16 -15.32
CA GLN A 205 -14.31 -5.68 -14.09
C GLN A 205 -12.82 -5.95 -14.27
N GLY A 206 -12.44 -6.67 -15.33
CA GLY A 206 -11.04 -6.96 -15.62
C GLY A 206 -10.21 -5.70 -15.85
N ALA A 207 -10.77 -4.68 -16.53
CA ALA A 207 -10.07 -3.42 -16.77
C ALA A 207 -9.90 -2.62 -15.48
N ALA A 208 -10.95 -2.53 -14.67
CA ALA A 208 -10.88 -1.89 -13.36
C ALA A 208 -9.85 -2.57 -12.47
N LEU A 209 -9.85 -3.90 -12.37
CA LEU A 209 -8.88 -4.65 -11.57
C LEU A 209 -7.46 -4.48 -12.10
N GLY A 210 -7.26 -4.53 -13.43
CA GLY A 210 -5.95 -4.26 -14.03
C GLY A 210 -5.42 -2.87 -13.67
N LEU A 211 -6.28 -1.84 -13.72
CA LEU A 211 -5.91 -0.49 -13.31
C LEU A 211 -5.61 -0.43 -11.80
N LEU A 212 -6.45 -1.03 -10.97
CA LEU A 212 -6.38 -0.90 -9.52
C LEU A 212 -5.20 -1.70 -8.91
N LEU A 213 -4.90 -2.88 -9.46
CA LEU A 213 -3.78 -3.72 -9.05
C LEU A 213 -2.43 -3.21 -9.61
N GLY A 214 -2.47 -2.40 -10.66
CA GLY A 214 -1.32 -1.76 -11.29
C GLY A 214 -0.87 -0.44 -10.66
N GLY A 215 -1.45 -0.05 -9.52
CA GLY A 215 -1.09 1.16 -8.77
C GLY A 215 0.19 1.05 -7.93
N ARG A 216 1.18 0.27 -8.39
CA ARG A 216 2.48 0.10 -7.72
C ARG A 216 3.64 0.32 -8.68
#